data_AF-A0AAU7UU02-F1
#
_entry.id   AF-A0AAU7UU02-F1
#
_cell.length_a   1.000
_cell.length_b   1.000
_cell.length_c   1.000
_cell.angle_alpha   90.00
_cell.angle_beta   90.00
_cell.angle_gamma   90.00
#
_symmetry.space_group_name_H-M   'P 1'
#
loop_
_entity.id
_entity.type
_entity.pdbx_description
1 polymer ?
#
loop_
_entity_poly.entity_id
_entity_poly.type
_entity_poly.pdbx_seq_one_letter_code
_entity_poly.pdbx_strand_id
1 'polypeptide(L)'
;MFEQYKLAVEMADRVSARRATANTFFFSIQAGLAVALGAFAVNTGTKDDPTPDRFVLTLAAIAGVLIACSWWMLLRSYRDLNSAKFAVINQLEAGHLQIHLFKDEWEHLKQDPVSSWRKRYAELGQIERLVPLLFAVLYAMLAIYVIWW
;
A
#
# COMPACT_ATOMS: atom_id res chain seq x y z
N MET A 1 -3.20 34.07 -5.76
CA MET A 1 -2.31 33.13 -6.48
C MET A 1 -1.39 32.37 -5.55
N PHE A 2 -0.51 33.03 -4.78
CA PHE A 2 0.38 32.33 -3.84
C PHE A 2 -0.38 31.46 -2.80
N GLU A 3 -1.49 31.98 -2.24
CA GLU A 3 -2.35 31.20 -1.32
C GLU A 3 -2.97 29.95 -1.96
N GLN A 4 -3.37 30.03 -3.24
CA GLN A 4 -3.93 28.88 -3.96
C GLN A 4 -2.86 27.81 -4.21
N TYR A 5 -1.65 28.25 -4.58
CA TYR A 5 -0.50 27.37 -4.72
C TYR A 5 -0.14 26.69 -3.38
N LYS A 6 -0.03 27.47 -2.31
CA LYS A 6 0.23 26.96 -0.95
C LYS A 6 -0.83 25.94 -0.53
N LEU A 7 -2.11 26.24 -0.73
CA LEU A 7 -3.21 25.33 -0.43
C LEU A 7 -3.13 24.04 -1.25
N ALA A 8 -2.80 24.13 -2.55
CA ALA A 8 -2.65 22.97 -3.42
C ALA A 8 -1.51 22.05 -2.95
N VAL A 9 -0.37 22.62 -2.58
CA VAL A 9 0.79 21.91 -2.05
C VAL A 9 0.47 21.25 -0.72
N GLU A 10 -0.14 21.97 0.23
CA GLU A 10 -0.58 21.40 1.51
C GLU A 10 -1.57 20.24 1.31
N MET A 11 -2.48 20.35 0.34
CA MET A 11 -3.41 19.27 0.02
C MET A 11 -2.73 18.04 -0.57
N ALA A 12 -1.68 18.21 -1.38
CA ALA A 12 -0.88 17.10 -1.90
C ALA A 12 -0.09 16.40 -0.78
N ASP A 13 0.49 17.17 0.14
CA ASP A 13 1.19 16.64 1.31
C ASP A 13 0.24 15.85 2.23
N ARG A 14 -0.94 16.40 2.54
CA ARG A 14 -1.97 15.69 3.32
C ARG A 14 -2.40 14.36 2.69
N VAL A 15 -2.46 14.26 1.36
CA VAL A 15 -2.76 12.98 0.68
C VAL A 15 -1.63 11.98 0.88
N SER A 16 -0.38 12.43 0.80
CA SER A 16 0.80 11.60 1.05
C SER A 16 0.82 11.09 2.50
N ALA A 17 0.52 11.95 3.47
CA ALA A 17 0.37 11.54 4.87
C ALA A 17 -0.77 10.52 5.08
N ARG A 18 -1.94 10.74 4.47
CA ARG A 18 -3.07 9.79 4.53
C ARG A 18 -2.71 8.41 3.96
N ARG A 19 -1.93 8.36 2.88
CA ARG A 19 -1.42 7.10 2.31
C ARG A 19 -0.53 6.35 3.30
N ALA A 20 0.39 7.05 3.99
CA ALA A 20 1.23 6.44 5.00
C ALA A 20 0.41 5.85 6.16
N THR A 21 -0.58 6.59 6.67
CA THR A 21 -1.50 6.09 7.71
C THR A 21 -2.28 4.87 7.24
N ALA A 22 -2.76 4.87 6.00
CA ALA A 22 -3.48 3.73 5.42
C ALA A 22 -2.59 2.47 5.36
N ASN A 23 -1.31 2.61 4.99
CA ASN A 23 -0.37 1.49 4.99
C ASN A 23 -0.22 0.86 6.37
N THR A 24 0.01 1.68 7.41
CA THR A 24 0.15 1.19 8.78
C THR A 24 -1.13 0.51 9.27
N PHE A 25 -2.29 1.05 8.91
CA PHE A 25 -3.59 0.46 9.25
C PHE A 25 -3.78 -0.94 8.63
N PHE A 26 -3.59 -1.07 7.31
CA PHE A 26 -3.78 -2.35 6.64
C PHE A 26 -2.72 -3.38 7.06
N PHE A 27 -1.47 -2.96 7.24
CA PHE A 27 -0.43 -3.84 7.77
C PHE A 27 -0.81 -4.37 9.16
N SER A 28 -1.28 -3.51 10.06
CA SER A 28 -1.72 -3.91 11.40
C SER A 28 -2.86 -4.93 11.37
N ILE A 29 -3.86 -4.73 10.50
CA ILE A 29 -4.97 -5.69 10.34
C ILE A 29 -4.46 -7.03 9.80
N GLN A 30 -3.61 -7.02 8.78
CA GLN A 30 -3.07 -8.25 8.19
C GLN A 30 -2.18 -9.02 9.17
N ALA A 31 -1.35 -8.31 9.94
CA ALA A 31 -0.54 -8.90 11.00
C ALA A 31 -1.42 -9.48 12.12
N GLY A 32 -2.47 -8.76 12.54
CA GLY A 32 -3.42 -9.24 13.54
C GLY A 32 -4.16 -10.50 13.09
N LEU A 33 -4.59 -10.55 11.83
CA LEU A 33 -5.22 -11.73 11.23
C LEU A 33 -4.26 -12.93 11.21
N ALA A 34 -3.00 -12.71 10.82
CA ALA A 34 -1.98 -13.77 10.81
C ALA A 34 -1.69 -14.32 12.23
N VAL A 35 -1.61 -13.45 13.24
CA VAL A 35 -1.43 -13.86 14.65
C VAL A 35 -2.64 -14.67 15.15
N ALA A 36 -3.86 -14.20 14.85
CA ALA A 36 -5.08 -14.92 15.22
C ALA A 36 -5.11 -16.32 14.59
N LEU A 37 -4.79 -16.42 13.30
CA LEU A 37 -4.67 -17.70 12.59
C LEU A 37 -3.63 -18.63 13.22
N GLY A 38 -2.45 -18.13 13.56
CA GLY A 38 -1.42 -18.91 14.24
C GLY A 38 -1.89 -19.43 15.61
N ALA A 39 -2.59 -18.61 16.39
CA ALA A 39 -3.12 -19.02 17.69
C ALA A 39 -4.21 -20.09 17.58
N PHE A 40 -5.09 -20.02 16.57
CA PHE A 40 -6.09 -21.04 16.30
C PHE A 40 -5.47 -22.35 15.79
N ALA A 41 -4.44 -22.28 14.95
CA ALA A 41 -3.76 -23.46 14.43
C ALA A 41 -3.02 -24.27 15.50
N VAL A 42 -2.54 -23.62 16.58
CA VAL A 42 -1.79 -24.27 17.66
C VAL A 42 -2.71 -24.85 18.76
N ASN A 43 -3.91 -24.28 18.98
CA ASN A 43 -4.79 -24.64 20.10
C ASN A 43 -5.76 -25.81 19.85
N THR A 44 -5.86 -26.35 18.63
CA THR A 44 -6.78 -27.46 18.30
C THR A 44 -6.21 -28.85 18.60
N GLY A 45 -5.17 -28.95 19.42
CA GLY A 45 -4.61 -30.21 19.91
C GLY A 45 -5.45 -30.87 21.00
N THR A 46 -6.64 -31.38 20.67
CA THR A 46 -7.32 -32.42 21.45
C THR A 46 -7.32 -33.73 20.66
N LYS A 47 -6.92 -34.82 21.33
CA LYS A 47 -6.31 -36.04 20.81
C LYS A 47 -7.11 -36.89 19.80
N ASP A 48 -8.34 -36.52 19.46
CA ASP A 48 -9.20 -37.38 18.61
C ASP A 48 -9.54 -36.81 17.22
N ASP A 49 -9.25 -35.52 16.93
CA ASP A 49 -9.19 -35.01 15.55
C ASP A 49 -8.46 -33.65 15.51
N PRO A 50 -7.17 -33.60 15.12
CA PRO A 50 -6.34 -32.40 15.25
C PRO A 50 -6.56 -31.36 14.14
N THR A 51 -7.62 -31.48 13.33
CA THR A 51 -7.82 -30.56 12.21
C THR A 51 -8.43 -29.25 12.71
N PRO A 52 -7.75 -28.09 12.57
CA PRO A 52 -8.39 -26.80 12.77
C PRO A 52 -9.63 -26.70 11.89
N ASP A 53 -10.70 -26.08 12.41
CA ASP A 53 -11.98 -25.97 11.70
C ASP A 53 -11.74 -25.36 10.31
N ARG A 54 -11.86 -26.22 9.29
CA ARG A 54 -11.58 -25.90 7.88
C ARG A 54 -12.41 -24.71 7.43
N PHE A 55 -13.63 -24.57 7.98
CA PHE A 55 -14.51 -23.46 7.68
C PHE A 55 -13.92 -22.13 8.15
N VAL A 56 -13.42 -22.09 9.39
CA VAL A 56 -12.81 -20.88 9.98
C VAL A 56 -11.53 -20.49 9.22
N LEU A 57 -10.67 -21.45 8.90
CA LEU A 57 -9.45 -21.19 8.14
C LEU A 57 -9.74 -20.69 6.73
N THR A 58 -10.72 -21.28 6.03
CA THR A 58 -11.13 -20.85 4.69
C THR A 58 -11.69 -19.43 4.73
N LEU A 59 -12.56 -19.12 5.70
CA LEU A 59 -13.14 -17.80 5.86
C LEU A 59 -12.06 -16.74 6.15
N ALA A 60 -11.12 -17.05 7.04
CA ALA A 60 -10.02 -16.16 7.37
C ALA A 60 -9.06 -15.94 6.19
N ALA A 61 -8.77 -16.98 5.41
CA ALA A 61 -7.96 -16.85 4.20
C ALA A 61 -8.65 -15.94 3.15
N ILE A 62 -9.95 -16.14 2.90
CA ILE A 62 -10.73 -15.29 2.00
C ILE A 62 -10.73 -13.84 2.50
N ALA A 63 -10.96 -13.62 3.80
CA ALA A 63 -10.92 -12.29 4.40
C ALA A 63 -9.55 -11.63 4.21
N GLY A 64 -8.45 -12.37 4.44
CA GLY A 64 -7.08 -11.89 4.24
C GLY A 64 -6.81 -11.46 2.80
N VAL A 65 -7.28 -12.23 1.80
CA VAL A 65 -7.19 -11.85 0.38
C VAL A 65 -8.00 -10.59 0.09
N LEU A 66 -9.26 -10.50 0.56
CA LEU A 66 -10.11 -9.34 0.32
C LEU A 66 -9.54 -8.05 0.94
N ILE A 67 -8.97 -8.15 2.14
CA ILE A 67 -8.29 -7.03 2.82
C ILE A 67 -7.05 -6.62 2.03
N ALA A 68 -6.24 -7.56 1.54
CA ALA A 68 -5.06 -7.29 0.72
C ALA A 68 -5.42 -6.61 -0.61
N CYS A 69 -6.46 -7.10 -1.30
CA CYS A 69 -6.97 -6.48 -2.53
C CYS A 69 -7.45 -5.06 -2.29
N SER A 70 -8.21 -4.85 -1.20
CA SER A 70 -8.70 -3.52 -0.80
C SER A 70 -7.54 -2.55 -0.50
N TRP A 71 -6.50 -3.03 0.20
CA TRP A 71 -5.29 -2.26 0.46
C TRP A 71 -4.60 -1.84 -0.84
N TRP A 72 -4.43 -2.77 -1.79
CA TRP A 72 -3.82 -2.48 -3.08
C TRP A 72 -4.62 -1.45 -3.89
N MET A 73 -5.95 -1.58 -3.93
CA MET A 73 -6.84 -0.62 -4.61
C MET A 73 -6.73 0.77 -3.99
N LEU A 74 -6.70 0.87 -2.67
CA LEU A 74 -6.58 2.15 -1.98
C LEU A 74 -5.23 2.82 -2.26
N LEU A 75 -4.14 2.06 -2.23
CA LEU A 75 -2.80 2.56 -2.60
C LEU A 75 -2.76 3.05 -4.05
N ARG A 76 -3.47 2.37 -4.95
CA ARG A 76 -3.60 2.81 -6.34
C ARG A 76 -4.32 4.16 -6.43
N SER A 77 -5.45 4.28 -5.77
CA SER A 77 -6.24 5.51 -5.72
C SER A 77 -5.42 6.70 -5.20
N TYR A 78 -4.69 6.54 -4.08
CA TYR A 78 -3.86 7.61 -3.54
C TYR A 78 -2.75 8.04 -4.51
N ARG A 79 -2.11 7.10 -5.21
CA ARG A 79 -1.09 7.43 -6.20
C ARG A 79 -1.68 8.23 -7.36
N ASP A 80 -2.81 7.78 -7.90
CA ASP A 80 -3.44 8.39 -9.07
C ASP A 80 -3.94 9.81 -8.69
N LEU A 81 -4.51 9.98 -7.50
CA LEU A 81 -4.89 11.29 -6.96
C LEU A 81 -3.68 12.21 -6.75
N ASN A 82 -2.59 11.71 -6.18
CA ASN A 82 -1.40 12.53 -5.95
C ASN A 82 -0.77 12.96 -7.27
N SER A 83 -0.73 12.06 -8.26
CA SER A 83 -0.24 12.36 -9.61
C SER A 83 -1.06 13.47 -10.27
N ALA A 84 -2.39 13.43 -10.14
CA ALA A 84 -3.27 14.48 -10.64
C ALA A 84 -3.04 15.82 -9.92
N LYS A 85 -2.85 15.81 -8.59
CA LYS A 85 -2.55 17.03 -7.82
C LYS A 85 -1.23 17.67 -8.24
N PHE A 86 -0.17 16.88 -8.38
CA PHE A 86 1.13 17.39 -8.84
C PHE A 86 1.09 17.89 -10.29
N ALA A 87 0.28 17.28 -11.16
CA ALA A 87 0.08 17.80 -12.51
C ALA A 87 -0.52 19.21 -12.50
N VAL A 88 -1.51 19.47 -11.63
CA VAL A 88 -2.10 20.81 -11.46
C VAL A 88 -1.09 21.79 -10.83
N ILE A 89 -0.33 21.38 -9.82
CA ILE A 89 0.71 22.21 -9.19
C ILE A 89 1.75 22.64 -10.24
N ASN A 90 2.26 21.70 -11.04
CA ASN A 90 3.25 22.00 -12.07
C ASN A 90 2.70 22.92 -13.17
N GLN A 91 1.41 22.81 -13.51
CA GLN A 91 0.76 23.75 -14.44
C GLN A 91 0.64 25.16 -13.86
N LEU A 92 0.32 25.28 -12.56
CA LEU A 92 0.29 26.56 -11.87
C LEU A 92 1.68 27.20 -11.78
N GLU A 93 2.72 26.40 -11.52
CA GLU A 93 4.11 26.87 -11.55
C GLU A 93 4.46 27.42 -12.93
N ALA A 94 4.20 26.65 -13.99
CA ALA A 94 4.54 27.00 -15.37
C ALA A 94 3.86 28.29 -15.88
N GLY A 95 2.63 28.56 -15.45
CA GLY A 95 1.88 29.72 -15.91
C GLY A 95 2.10 31.00 -15.12
N HIS A 96 2.50 30.90 -13.84
CA HIS A 96 2.34 32.01 -12.89
C HIS A 96 3.51 32.23 -11.92
N LEU A 97 4.48 31.32 -11.83
CA LEU A 97 5.63 31.46 -10.94
C LEU A 97 6.93 31.59 -11.74
N GLN A 98 7.86 32.40 -11.24
CA GLN A 98 9.19 32.53 -11.86
C GLN A 98 10.10 31.33 -11.57
N ILE A 99 9.81 30.59 -10.49
CA ILE A 99 10.58 29.43 -10.02
C ILE A 99 9.63 28.23 -9.98
N HIS A 100 10.05 27.10 -10.53
CA HIS A 100 9.24 25.88 -10.62
C HIS A 100 9.73 24.86 -9.60
N LEU A 101 9.44 25.11 -8.32
CA LEU A 101 10.04 24.37 -7.21
C LEU A 101 9.92 22.84 -7.39
N PHE A 102 8.73 22.33 -7.68
CA PHE A 102 8.49 20.89 -7.81
C PHE A 102 8.99 20.32 -9.13
N LYS A 103 8.94 21.11 -10.22
CA LYS A 103 9.50 20.69 -11.51
C LYS A 103 11.02 20.57 -11.44
N ASP A 104 11.68 21.57 -10.86
CA ASP A 104 13.13 21.65 -10.71
C ASP A 104 13.63 20.57 -9.74
N GLU A 105 12.91 20.33 -8.64
CA GLU A 105 13.17 19.21 -7.72
C GLU A 105 13.13 17.86 -8.45
N TRP A 106 12.08 17.62 -9.25
CA TRP A 106 11.94 16.37 -10.01
C TRP A 106 13.01 16.19 -11.08
N GLU A 107 13.46 17.29 -11.70
CA GLU A 107 14.54 17.28 -12.68
C GLU A 107 15.89 16.98 -12.01
N HIS A 108 16.16 17.57 -10.84
CA HIS A 108 17.35 17.27 -10.06
C HIS A 108 17.39 15.80 -9.63
N LEU A 109 16.26 15.25 -9.17
CA LEU A 109 16.13 13.82 -8.82
C LEU A 109 16.37 12.85 -9.99
N LYS A 110 16.15 13.29 -11.24
CA LYS A 110 16.42 12.48 -12.44
C LYS A 110 17.88 12.54 -12.89
N GLN A 111 18.58 13.62 -12.59
CA GLN A 111 19.96 13.85 -13.00
C GLN A 111 20.98 13.17 -12.07
N ASP A 112 20.57 12.83 -10.84
CA ASP A 112 21.43 12.18 -9.87
C ASP A 112 21.83 10.75 -10.34
N PRO A 113 23.12 10.45 -10.58
CA PRO A 113 23.59 9.17 -11.12
C PRO A 113 23.63 8.11 -10.03
N VAL A 114 22.50 7.86 -9.37
CA VAL A 114 22.37 6.76 -8.44
C VAL A 114 22.17 5.48 -9.25
N SER A 115 23.11 4.54 -9.11
CA SER A 115 23.13 3.19 -9.69
C SER A 115 21.73 2.61 -9.95
N SER A 116 21.55 2.04 -11.14
CA SER A 116 20.31 1.49 -11.75
C SER A 116 19.40 0.61 -10.85
N TRP A 117 19.85 0.24 -9.66
CA TRP A 117 19.13 -0.52 -8.64
C TRP A 117 18.37 0.34 -7.61
N ARG A 118 18.42 1.67 -7.71
CA ARG A 118 17.69 2.63 -6.88
C ARG A 118 17.04 3.72 -7.73
N LYS A 119 15.98 3.42 -8.49
CA LYS A 119 15.10 4.47 -9.06
C LYS A 119 14.20 5.02 -7.95
N ARG A 120 14.84 5.85 -7.12
CA ARG A 120 14.68 6.02 -5.67
C ARG A 120 13.41 6.71 -5.15
N TYR A 121 12.49 7.15 -6.01
CA TYR A 121 11.23 7.81 -5.57
C TYR A 121 9.95 7.23 -6.22
N ALA A 122 10.06 6.70 -7.45
CA ALA A 122 8.98 5.91 -8.05
C ALA A 122 8.87 4.52 -7.39
N GLU A 123 9.96 4.01 -6.82
CA GLU A 123 10.04 2.67 -6.22
C GLU A 123 9.38 2.52 -4.85
N LEU A 124 9.24 3.57 -4.03
CA LEU A 124 8.46 3.45 -2.78
C LEU A 124 7.02 3.04 -3.09
N GLY A 125 6.43 3.57 -4.17
CA GLY A 125 5.10 3.15 -4.63
C GLY A 125 5.03 1.74 -5.21
N GLN A 126 6.15 1.19 -5.70
CA GLN A 126 6.21 -0.20 -6.18
C GLN A 126 6.39 -1.18 -5.02
N ILE A 127 7.29 -0.86 -4.08
CA ILE A 127 7.53 -1.66 -2.87
C ILE A 127 6.28 -1.69 -1.99
N GLU A 128 5.61 -0.55 -1.80
CA GLU A 128 4.36 -0.49 -1.03
C GLU A 128 3.22 -1.30 -1.66
N ARG A 129 3.23 -1.55 -2.97
CA ARG A 129 2.24 -2.41 -3.65
C ARG A 129 2.62 -3.88 -3.62
N LEU A 130 3.91 -4.18 -3.50
CA LEU A 130 4.40 -5.54 -3.38
C LEU A 130 3.91 -6.17 -2.07
N VAL A 131 3.86 -5.41 -0.98
CA VAL A 131 3.44 -5.91 0.34
C VAL A 131 1.99 -6.45 0.32
N PRO A 132 0.95 -5.71 -0.11
CA PRO A 132 -0.40 -6.26 -0.25
C PRO A 132 -0.44 -7.49 -1.16
N LEU A 133 0.30 -7.51 -2.27
CA LEU A 133 0.34 -8.65 -3.18
C LEU A 133 0.92 -9.90 -2.50
N LEU A 134 1.99 -9.75 -1.72
CA LEU A 134 2.57 -10.85 -0.95
C LEU A 134 1.56 -11.44 0.04
N PHE A 135 0.84 -10.59 0.79
CA PHE A 135 -0.22 -11.06 1.68
C PHE A 135 -1.34 -11.78 0.90
N ALA A 136 -1.80 -11.21 -0.22
CA ALA A 136 -2.83 -11.84 -1.05
C ALA A 136 -2.39 -13.23 -1.54
N VAL A 137 -1.14 -13.37 -2.01
CA VAL A 137 -0.57 -14.66 -2.46
C VAL A 137 -0.47 -15.64 -1.30
N LEU A 138 0.01 -15.22 -0.13
CA LEU A 138 0.08 -16.08 1.06
C LEU A 138 -1.29 -16.61 1.48
N TYR A 139 -2.30 -15.75 1.56
CA TYR A 139 -3.66 -16.17 1.91
C TYR A 139 -4.33 -17.01 0.82
N ALA A 140 -4.04 -16.74 -0.46
CA ALA A 140 -4.53 -17.57 -1.56
C ALA A 140 -3.93 -18.98 -1.51
N MET A 141 -2.63 -19.11 -1.23
CA MET A 141 -1.98 -20.41 -1.02
C MET A 141 -2.58 -21.15 0.17
N LEU A 142 -2.86 -20.44 1.27
CA LEU A 142 -3.54 -21.02 2.43
C LEU A 142 -4.95 -21.52 2.08
N ALA A 143 -5.75 -20.74 1.36
CA ALA A 143 -7.08 -21.15 0.93
C ALA A 143 -7.03 -22.40 0.04
N ILE A 144 -6.10 -22.45 -0.91
CA ILE A 144 -5.89 -23.62 -1.77
C ILE A 144 -5.51 -24.83 -0.92
N TYR A 145 -4.52 -24.69 -0.03
CA TYR A 145 -4.08 -25.77 0.84
C TYR A 145 -5.23 -26.38 1.67
N VAL A 146 -6.09 -25.54 2.26
CA VAL A 146 -7.23 -25.99 3.07
C VAL A 146 -8.32 -26.67 2.24
N ILE A 147 -8.50 -26.27 0.97
CA ILE A 147 -9.48 -26.90 0.07
C ILE A 147 -9.01 -28.29 -0.41
N TRP A 148 -7.70 -28.46 -0.61
CA TRP A 148 -7.11 -29.69 -1.17
C TRP A 148 -6.83 -30.78 -0.12
N TRP A 149 -6.71 -30.43 1.16
CA TRP A 149 -6.56 -31.35 2.30
C TRP A 149 -7.93 -31.66 2.93
#